data_AF-A0A846C6Q4-F1
#
_entry.id   AF-A0A846C6Q4-F1
#
_cell.length_a   1.000
_cell.length_b   1.000
_cell.length_c   1.000
_cell.angle_alpha   90.00
_cell.angle_beta   90.00
_cell.angle_gamma   90.00
#
_symmetry.space_group_name_H-M   'P 1'
#
loop_
_entity.id
_entity.type
_entity.pdbx_description
1 polymer ?
#
loop_
_entity_poly.entity_id
_entity_poly.type
_entity_poly.pdbx_seq_one_letter_code
_entity_poly.pdbx_strand_id
1 'polypeptide(L)' 'MFIKVDRNLSFQLYLPQLDIAVIVLQAPSNRLVDLKILMPKVIDVLATISKGEVTID' A
#
# COMPACT_ATOMS: atom_id res chain seq x y z
N MET A 1 -1.63 7.71 11.24
CA MET A 1 -1.54 6.71 10.15
C MET A 1 -2.44 7.19 9.02
N PHE A 2 -1.90 7.44 7.82
CA PHE A 2 -2.65 7.94 6.68
C PHE A 2 -2.67 6.87 5.59
N ILE A 3 -3.85 6.45 5.15
CA ILE A 3 -4.03 5.53 4.03
C ILE A 3 -4.59 6.36 2.87
N LYS A 4 -3.79 6.53 1.81
CA LYS A 4 -4.24 7.09 0.53
C LYS A 4 -4.33 5.97 -0.49
N VAL A 5 -5.45 5.90 -1.20
CA VAL A 5 -5.64 5.00 -2.34
C VAL A 5 -5.57 5.85 -3.61
N ASP A 6 -4.47 5.75 -4.34
CA ASP A 6 -4.24 6.50 -5.59
C ASP A 6 -4.05 5.52 -6.76
N ARG A 7 -4.67 5.80 -7.90
CA ARG A 7 -4.52 4.98 -9.14
C ARG A 7 -3.33 5.41 -9.98
N ASN A 8 -2.64 6.46 -9.58
CA ASN A 8 -1.59 7.12 -10.32
C ASN A 8 -0.30 7.20 -9.48
N LEU A 9 0.04 6.10 -8.81
CA LEU A 9 1.33 5.92 -8.11
C LEU A 9 2.54 5.96 -9.08
N SER A 10 2.32 6.34 -10.34
CA SER A 10 3.30 6.68 -11.35
C SER A 10 4.24 7.84 -10.94
N PHE A 11 3.94 8.57 -9.87
CA PHE A 11 4.73 9.72 -9.43
C PHE A 11 5.33 9.50 -8.04
N GLN A 12 6.55 8.99 -8.03
CA GLN A 12 7.66 9.44 -7.18
C GLN A 12 7.23 10.01 -5.81
N LEU A 13 6.80 9.16 -4.88
CA LEU A 13 7.21 9.47 -3.51
C LEU A 13 8.74 9.40 -3.52
N TYR A 14 9.42 10.41 -3.01
CA TYR A 14 10.83 10.31 -2.65
C TYR A 14 10.98 9.35 -1.45
N LEU A 15 10.56 8.09 -1.62
CA LEU A 15 10.57 7.01 -0.63
C LEU A 15 11.94 6.77 -0.01
N PRO A 16 13.09 6.91 -0.73
CA PRO A 16 14.39 6.66 -0.11
C PRO A 16 14.74 7.63 1.02
N GLN A 17 14.10 8.81 1.08
CA GLN A 17 14.36 9.84 2.09
C GLN A 17 13.29 9.91 3.18
N LEU A 18 12.15 9.26 2.95
CA LEU A 18 11.05 9.26 3.91
C LEU A 18 11.16 8.02 4.78
N ASP A 19 11.16 8.23 6.10
CA ASP A 19 11.24 7.16 7.10
C ASP A 19 9.89 6.43 7.26
N ILE A 20 9.22 6.15 6.14
CA ILE A 20 7.86 5.63 6.07
C ILE A 20 7.83 4.33 5.28
N ALA A 21 6.94 3.44 5.71
CA ALA A 21 6.56 2.25 4.96
C ALA A 21 5.42 2.59 4.01
N VAL A 22 5.52 2.17 2.75
CA VAL A 22 4.47 2.35 1.73
C VAL A 22 3.98 1.00 1.26
N ILE A 23 2.67 0.81 1.37
CA ILE A 23 1.99 -0.40 0.91
C ILE A 23 1.21 -0.05 -0.35
N VAL A 24 1.55 -0.69 -1.45
CA VAL A 24 0.88 -0.55 -2.74
C VAL A 24 -0.11 -1.71 -2.90
N LEU A 25 -1.40 -1.39 -2.99
CA LEU A 25 -2.46 -2.39 -3.18
C LEU A 25 -2.82 -2.47 -4.66
N GLN A 26 -2.54 -3.61 -5.29
CA GLN A 26 -2.95 -3.87 -6.65
C GLN A 26 -4.31 -4.57 -6.65
N ALA A 27 -5.35 -3.81 -6.98
CA ALA A 27 -6.72 -4.32 -7.07
C ALA A 27 -7.33 -3.99 -8.45
N PRO A 28 -8.30 -4.80 -8.93
CA PRO A 28 -9.05 -4.49 -10.16
C PRO A 28 -9.76 -3.13 -10.09
N SER A 29 -10.14 -2.69 -8.90
CA SER A 29 -10.67 -1.34 -8.67
C SER A 29 -10.49 -0.87 -7.23
N ASN A 30 -10.64 0.44 -6.99
CA ASN A 30 -10.64 1.04 -5.64
C ASN A 30 -12.00 0.88 -4.93
N ARG A 31 -12.91 0.04 -5.44
CA ARG A 31 -14.17 -0.22 -4.75
C ARG A 31 -13.86 -0.93 -3.44
N LEU A 32 -14.62 -0.59 -2.39
CA LEU A 32 -14.43 -1.17 -1.07
C LEU A 32 -14.49 -2.71 -1.09
N VAL A 33 -15.32 -3.29 -1.96
CA VAL A 33 -15.42 -4.75 -2.13
C VAL A 33 -14.12 -5.38 -2.60
N ASP A 34 -13.39 -4.73 -3.51
CA ASP A 34 -12.14 -5.24 -4.06
C ASP A 34 -10.99 -5.00 -3.08
N LEU A 35 -10.98 -3.84 -2.40
CA LEU A 35 -9.99 -3.53 -1.38
C LEU A 35 -10.12 -4.43 -0.14
N LYS A 36 -11.35 -4.80 0.24
CA LYS A 36 -11.61 -5.70 1.38
C LYS A 36 -10.93 -7.06 1.24
N ILE A 37 -10.81 -7.56 0.01
CA ILE A 37 -10.15 -8.84 -0.27
C ILE A 37 -8.65 -8.78 0.07
N LEU A 38 -8.03 -7.62 -0.11
CA LEU A 38 -6.60 -7.41 0.16
C LEU A 38 -6.32 -7.08 1.63
N MET A 39 -7.31 -6.63 2.42
CA MET A 39 -7.11 -6.21 3.81
C MET A 39 -6.43 -7.25 4.71
N PRO A 40 -6.72 -8.57 4.62
CA PRO A 40 -5.99 -9.56 5.40
C PRO A 40 -4.49 -9.55 5.09
N LYS A 41 -4.12 -9.49 3.81
CA LYS A 41 -2.71 -9.39 3.38
C LYS A 41 -2.07 -8.09 3.86
N VAL A 42 -2.82 -6.98 3.87
CA VAL A 42 -2.34 -5.71 4.43
C VAL A 42 -2.01 -5.85 5.90
N ILE A 43 -2.85 -6.51 6.69
CA ILE A 43 -2.63 -6.72 8.13
C ILE A 43 -1.37 -7.56 8.37
N ASP A 44 -1.16 -8.62 7.59
CA ASP A 44 0.03 -9.47 7.69
C ASP A 44 1.32 -8.70 7.35
N VAL A 45 1.27 -7.87 6.31
CA VAL A 45 2.40 -7.02 5.91
C VAL A 45 2.64 -5.94 6.96
N LEU A 46 1.61 -5.31 7.51
CA LEU A 46 1.75 -4.30 8.57
C LEU A 46 2.49 -4.83 9.81
N ALA A 47 2.36 -6.12 10.11
CA ALA A 47 3.07 -6.75 11.24
C ALA A 47 4.58 -6.90 11.01
N THR A 48 5.03 -6.87 9.76
CA THR A 48 6.43 -7.19 9.38
C THR A 48 7.11 -6.10 8.57
N ILE A 49 6.37 -5.05 8.18
CA ILE A 49 6.86 -4.05 7.24
C ILE A 49 7.98 -3.22 7.88
N SER A 50 9.10 -3.20 7.17
CA SER A 50 10.20 -2.27 7.41
C SER A 50 10.12 -1.13 6.40
N LYS A 51 10.83 -0.03 6.67
CA LYS A 51 10.88 1.16 5.80
C LYS A 51 11.15 0.77 4.35
N GLY A 52 10.41 1.38 3.41
CA GLY A 52 10.46 1.02 1.99
C GLY A 52 9.08 0.73 1.41
N GLU A 53 9.07 0.12 0.22
CA GLU A 53 7.87 -0.16 -0.57
C GLU A 53 7.55 -1.67 -0.56
N VAL A 54 6.29 -2.01 -0.29
CA VAL A 54 5.77 -3.39 -0.40
C VAL A 54 4.52 -3.39 -1.26
N THR A 55 4.51 -4.21 -2.31
CA THR A 55 3.35 -4.39 -3.20
C THR A 55 2.59 -5.65 -2.83
N ILE A 56 1.27 -5.54 -2.76
CA ILE A 56 0.33 -6.63 -2.46
C ILE A 56 -0.65 -6.75 -3.62
N ASP A 57 -0.72 -7.94 -4.21
CA ASP A 57 -1.59 -8.34 -5.33
C ASP A 57 -2.65 -9.38 -4.94
#